data_AF-A0A8S2TFV8-F1
#
_entry.id   AF-A0A8S2TFV8-F1
#
_cell.length_a   1.000
_cell.length_b   1.000
_cell.length_c   1.000
_cell.angle_alpha   90.00
_cell.angle_beta   90.00
_cell.angle_gamma   90.00
#
_symmetry.space_group_name_H-M   'P 1'
#
loop_
_entity.id
_entity.type
_entity.pdbx_description
1 polymer ?
#
loop_
_entity_poly.entity_id
_entity_poly.type
_entity_poly.pdbx_seq_one_letter_code
_entity_poly.pdbx_strand_id
1 'polypeptide(L)' 'MTIPDDDSTKRKRWTHLRRVLERAGPFKDPNFEPSTELLSGIESVRILIIGAGGLGCELLKDM' A
#
# COMPACT_ATOMS: atom_id res chain seq x y z
N MET A 1 -7.57 -29.42 3.09
CA MET A 1 -7.74 -28.62 4.32
C MET A 1 -7.19 -27.24 4.04
N THR A 2 -8.04 -26.31 3.59
CA THR A 2 -7.65 -24.92 3.33
C THR A 2 -7.47 -24.23 4.67
N ILE A 3 -6.27 -23.73 4.93
CA ILE A 3 -6.00 -22.83 6.07
C ILE A 3 -6.98 -21.67 5.90
N PRO A 4 -7.82 -21.31 6.89
CA PRO A 4 -8.63 -20.12 6.78
C PRO A 4 -7.65 -18.95 6.63
N ASP A 5 -7.63 -18.32 5.46
CA ASP A 5 -6.90 -17.09 5.23
C ASP A 5 -7.31 -16.12 6.34
N ASP A 6 -6.39 -15.85 7.27
CA ASP A 6 -6.62 -14.94 8.37
C ASP A 6 -6.64 -13.50 7.82
N ASP A 7 -7.80 -13.13 7.26
CA ASP A 7 -8.13 -11.80 6.76
C ASP A 7 -7.88 -10.74 7.83
N SER A 8 -7.96 -11.11 9.12
CA SER A 8 -7.73 -10.23 10.26
C SER A 8 -6.29 -9.68 10.31
N THR A 9 -5.27 -10.50 10.03
CA THR A 9 -3.86 -10.05 10.02
C THR A 9 -3.55 -9.19 8.81
N LYS A 10 -4.07 -9.53 7.63
CA LYS A 10 -3.92 -8.67 6.43
C LYS A 10 -4.59 -7.31 6.63
N ARG A 11 -5.76 -7.29 7.26
CA ARG A 11 -6.46 -6.04 7.61
C ARG A 11 -5.62 -5.15 8.54
N LYS A 12 -4.99 -5.75 9.56
CA LYS A 12 -4.14 -5.02 10.53
C LYS A 12 -2.91 -4.44 9.85
N ARG A 13 -2.20 -5.21 9.02
CA ARG A 13 -0.99 -4.78 8.29
C ARG A 13 -1.22 -3.49 7.49
N TRP A 14 -2.33 -3.40 6.77
CA TRP A 14 -2.60 -2.30 5.84
C TRP A 14 -3.45 -1.16 6.41
N THR A 15 -3.70 -1.14 7.73
CA THR A 15 -4.57 -0.15 8.39
C THR A 15 -4.17 1.29 8.06
N HIS A 16 -2.87 1.61 8.02
CA HIS A 16 -2.38 2.95 7.75
C HIS A 16 -2.61 3.37 6.30
N LEU A 17 -2.29 2.51 5.33
CA LEU A 17 -2.52 2.78 3.91
C LEU A 17 -4.01 2.93 3.60
N ARG A 18 -4.88 2.10 4.19
CA ARG A 18 -6.33 2.20 4.01
C ARG A 18 -6.90 3.55 4.42
N ARG A 19 -6.36 4.19 5.47
CA ARG A 19 -6.81 5.54 5.88
C ARG A 19 -6.53 6.60 4.82
N VAL A 20 -5.50 6.40 4.01
CA VAL A 20 -5.12 7.32 2.91
C VAL A 20 -5.90 6.97 1.65
N LEU A 21 -6.08 5.68 1.34
CA LEU A 21 -6.67 5.22 0.08
C LEU A 21 -8.20 5.16 0.09
N GLU A 22 -8.84 4.90 1.23
CA GLU A 22 -10.28 4.67 1.34
C GLU A 22 -11.06 5.90 1.83
N ARG A 23 -10.38 7.01 2.15
CA ARG A 23 -11.01 8.22 2.70
C ARG A 23 -10.69 9.44 1.86
N ALA A 24 -11.69 10.27 1.60
CA ALA A 24 -11.48 11.59 1.01
C ALA A 24 -11.02 12.59 2.09
N GLY A 25 -10.01 13.40 1.76
CA GLY A 25 -9.53 14.49 2.60
C GLY A 25 -9.51 15.82 1.82
N PRO A 26 -9.45 16.96 2.52
CA PRO A 26 -9.48 18.28 1.89
C PRO A 26 -8.26 18.59 1.01
N PHE A 27 -7.17 17.83 1.14
CA PHE A 27 -5.93 17.98 0.38
C PHE A 27 -5.74 16.86 -0.67
N LYS A 28 -6.81 16.15 -1.05
CA LYS A 28 -6.72 15.14 -2.12
C LYS A 28 -6.53 15.81 -3.48
N ASP A 29 -5.90 15.10 -4.42
CA ASP A 29 -5.94 15.49 -5.82
C ASP A 29 -7.41 15.52 -6.31
N PRO A 30 -7.83 16.48 -7.14
CA PRO A 30 -9.20 16.54 -7.66
C PRO A 30 -9.66 15.27 -8.38
N ASN A 31 -8.74 14.51 -8.97
CA ASN A 31 -9.02 13.28 -9.71
C ASN A 31 -8.85 12.00 -8.87
N PHE A 32 -8.48 12.13 -7.58
CA PHE A 32 -8.32 10.98 -6.71
C PHE A 32 -9.67 10.49 -6.19
N GLU A 33 -10.07 9.26 -6.53
CA GLU A 33 -11.29 8.65 -6.00
C GLU A 33 -10.96 7.55 -4.97
N PRO A 34 -11.35 7.72 -3.70
CA PRO A 34 -11.06 6.73 -2.67
C PRO A 34 -11.76 5.40 -2.95
N SER A 35 -11.04 4.29 -2.84
CA SER A 35 -11.58 2.95 -3.07
C SER A 35 -10.78 1.87 -2.35
N THR A 36 -11.47 0.81 -1.93
CA THR A 36 -10.85 -0.38 -1.33
C THR A 36 -10.03 -1.19 -2.33
N GLU A 37 -10.29 -1.02 -3.63
CA GLU A 37 -9.58 -1.70 -4.72
C GLU A 37 -8.20 -1.10 -5.01
N LEU A 38 -7.92 0.11 -4.54
CA LEU A 38 -6.61 0.74 -4.75
C LEU A 38 -5.48 -0.04 -4.06
N LEU A 39 -5.79 -0.74 -2.96
CA LEU A 39 -4.82 -1.56 -2.24
C LEU A 39 -4.29 -2.72 -3.10
N SER A 40 -5.17 -3.41 -3.84
CA SER A 40 -4.74 -4.48 -4.76
C SER A 40 -4.00 -3.91 -5.96
N GLY A 41 -4.34 -2.69 -6.39
CA GLY A 41 -3.58 -1.94 -7.39
C GLY A 41 -2.12 -1.74 -6.97
N ILE A 42 -1.87 -1.32 -5.73
CA ILE A 42 -0.50 -1.11 -5.21
C ILE A 42 0.32 -2.40 -5.21
N GLU A 43 -0.28 -3.54 -4.85
CA GLU A 43 0.39 -4.85 -4.90
C GLU A 43 0.86 -5.22 -6.32
N SER A 44 0.25 -4.64 -7.36
CA SER A 44 0.63 -4.87 -8.75
C SER A 44 1.66 -3.87 -9.31
N VAL A 45 1.94 -2.77 -8.59
CA VAL A 45 2.86 -1.74 -9.06
C VAL A 45 4.30 -2.26 -9.05
N ARG A 46 4.99 -2.14 -10.19
CA ARG A 46 6.39 -2.53 -10.33
C ARG A 46 7.29 -1.31 -10.16
N ILE A 47 8.10 -1.31 -9.11
CA ILE A 47 9.08 -0.26 -8.82
C ILE A 47 10.48 -0.78 -9.13
N LEU A 48 11.30 0.03 -9.79
CA LEU A 48 12.71 -0.24 -10.05
C LEU A 48 13.57 0.67 -9.17
N ILE A 49 14.38 0.06 -8.31
CA ILE A 49 15.39 0.76 -7.51
C ILE A 49 16.75 0.52 -8.15
N ILE A 50 17.43 1.60 -8.54
CA ILE A 50 18.77 1.54 -9.15
C ILE A 50 19.81 1.89 -8.08
N GLY A 51 20.64 0.90 -7.74
CA GLY A 51 21.67 1.02 -6.71
C GLY A 51 21.16 0.60 -5.32
N ALA A 52 22.00 -0.12 -4.58
CA ALA A 52 21.69 -0.69 -3.26
C ALA A 52 22.67 -0.20 -2.17
N GLY A 53 23.18 1.02 -2.31
CA GLY A 53 24.01 1.67 -1.29
C GLY A 53 23.18 2.64 -0.47
N GLY A 54 23.26 2.56 0.86
CA GLY A 54 22.65 3.49 1.83
C GLY A 54 21.17 3.81 1.56
N LEU A 55 20.94 4.80 0.71
CA LEU A 55 19.62 5.19 0.19
C LEU A 55 18.84 4.03 -0.46
N GLY A 56 19.51 3.15 -1.21
CA GLY A 56 18.83 2.02 -1.86
C GLY A 56 18.22 1.04 -0.84
N CYS A 57 18.89 0.87 0.30
CA CYS A 57 18.38 0.03 1.39
C CYS A 57 17.21 0.68 2.12
N GLU A 58 17.26 1.99 2.37
CA GLU A 58 16.14 2.70 3.01
C GLU A 58 14.89 2.71 2.10
N LEU A 59 15.06 2.91 0.79
CA LEU A 59 13.94 2.85 -0.17
C LEU A 59 13.29 1.47 -0.22
N LEU A 60 14.07 0.39 -0.14
CA LEU A 60 13.55 -0.99 -0.09
C LEU A 60 12.78 -1.30 1.20
N LYS A 61 13.10 -0.60 2.29
CA LYS A 61 12.45 -0.79 3.59
C LYS A 61 11.14 0.00 3.69
N ASP A 62 11.12 1.21 3.12
CA ASP A 62 9.98 2.12 3.22
C ASP A 62 8.83 1.77 2.25
N MET A 63 9.13 1.05 1.16
CA MET A 63 8.16 0.57 0.16
C MET A 63 7.58 -0.80 0.53
#